data_AF-A0A443K9C1-F1
#
_entry.id   AF-A0A443K9C1-F1
#
_cell.length_a   1.000
_cell.length_b   1.000
_cell.length_c   1.000
_cell.angle_alpha   90.00
_cell.angle_beta   90.00
_cell.angle_gamma   90.00
#
_symmetry.space_group_name_H-M   'P 1'
#
loop_
_entity.id
_entity.type
_entity.pdbx_description
1 polymer ?
#
loop_
_entity_poly.entity_id
_entity_poly.type
_entity_poly.pdbx_seq_one_letter_code
_entity_poly.pdbx_strand_id
1 'polypeptide(L)'
;MNRLAALLLPAALLLSACTLEGFPSSAPRGPDTTTAGTCFAVVSTAEDGSYAIAAGVGDGSPQPSAVYTRGLTAQQVDAAVEKEKQIMTINPECLTTYVHDRAAADPQSVAAAAQG
;
A
#
# COMPACT_ATOMS: atom_id res chain seq x y z
N MET A 1 -29.01 7.39 62.72
CA MET A 1 -27.77 6.58 62.66
C MET A 1 -27.94 5.55 61.55
N ASN A 2 -26.97 5.50 60.63
CA ASN A 2 -26.71 4.48 59.60
C ASN A 2 -27.76 4.25 58.50
N ARG A 3 -27.50 4.71 57.25
CA ARG A 3 -26.68 4.06 56.17
C ARG A 3 -27.47 2.89 55.56
N LEU A 4 -27.76 2.78 54.27
CA LEU A 4 -27.08 3.21 53.05
C LEU A 4 -28.10 3.28 51.91
N ALA A 5 -27.87 4.23 51.01
CA ALA A 5 -28.68 4.49 49.83
C ALA A 5 -28.65 3.32 48.84
N ALA A 6 -29.83 2.82 48.49
CA ALA A 6 -30.07 2.03 47.30
C ALA A 6 -30.69 2.97 46.25
N LEU A 7 -29.90 3.43 45.29
CA LEU A 7 -30.42 3.95 44.03
C LEU A 7 -29.62 3.31 42.89
N LEU A 8 -30.33 2.49 42.11
CA LEU A 8 -29.87 1.90 40.86
C LEU A 8 -29.57 3.01 39.83
N LEU A 9 -28.41 2.95 39.19
CA LEU A 9 -28.12 3.63 37.92
C LEU A 9 -27.58 2.57 36.92
N PRO A 10 -28.31 2.24 35.84
CA PRO A 10 -27.83 1.38 34.77
C PRO A 10 -27.38 2.23 33.57
N ALA A 11 -26.11 2.10 33.15
CA ALA A 11 -25.58 2.44 31.82
C ALA A 11 -24.05 2.24 31.92
N ALA A 12 -23.46 1.17 31.40
CA ALA A 12 -23.18 0.98 29.97
C ALA A 12 -22.62 2.25 29.30
N LEU A 13 -21.51 2.08 28.59
CA LEU A 13 -20.86 3.06 27.69
C LEU A 13 -19.80 3.96 28.33
N LEU A 14 -18.67 3.36 28.71
CA LEU A 14 -17.35 3.95 28.41
C LEU A 14 -16.39 2.82 27.99
N LEU A 15 -16.74 2.11 26.91
CA LEU A 15 -15.74 1.53 26.02
C LEU A 15 -15.08 2.69 25.27
N SER A 16 -14.05 3.29 25.85
CA SER A 16 -13.19 4.23 25.13
C SER A 16 -11.73 3.97 25.49
N ALA A 17 -11.31 2.74 25.23
CA ALA A 17 -9.92 2.42 24.98
C ALA A 17 -9.85 1.74 23.61
N CYS A 18 -10.13 2.50 22.56
CA CYS A 18 -9.51 2.24 21.27
C CYS A 18 -8.02 2.57 21.43
N THR A 19 -7.26 1.71 22.12
CA THR A 19 -5.85 1.57 21.77
C THR A 19 -5.84 0.79 20.46
N LEU A 20 -6.01 1.52 19.37
CA LEU A 20 -5.38 1.11 18.11
C LEU A 20 -3.88 1.30 18.34
N GLU A 21 -3.29 0.42 19.16
CA GLU A 21 -1.86 0.16 19.14
C GLU A 21 -1.55 -0.16 17.69
N GLY A 22 -0.82 0.76 17.07
CA GLY A 22 -0.49 0.71 15.66
C GLY A 22 -0.03 -0.68 15.33
N PHE A 23 -0.82 -1.37 14.52
CA PHE A 23 -0.35 -2.56 13.84
C PHE A 23 0.92 -2.11 13.12
N PRO A 24 2.11 -2.62 13.49
CA PRO A 24 3.24 -2.47 12.58
C PRO A 24 2.73 -3.07 11.29
N SER A 25 2.68 -2.27 10.23
CA SER A 25 2.35 -2.78 8.90
C SER A 25 3.43 -3.81 8.58
N SER A 26 3.15 -5.06 8.94
CA SER A 26 3.98 -6.23 8.68
C SER A 26 3.80 -6.70 7.25
N ALA A 27 3.23 -5.85 6.38
CA ALA A 27 3.40 -5.96 4.95
C ALA A 27 4.91 -6.02 4.70
N PRO A 28 5.42 -7.09 4.05
CA PRO A 28 6.82 -7.18 3.70
C PRO A 28 7.22 -5.88 3.00
N ARG A 29 8.18 -5.15 3.58
CA ARG A 29 8.74 -3.97 2.93
C ARG A 29 9.38 -4.48 1.64
N GLY A 30 8.77 -4.17 0.50
CA GLY A 30 9.33 -4.50 -0.80
C GLY A 30 10.74 -3.92 -0.95
N PRO A 31 11.53 -4.40 -1.92
CA PRO A 31 12.77 -3.75 -2.32
C PRO A 31 12.59 -2.22 -2.49
N ASP A 32 13.62 -1.50 -2.08
CA ASP A 32 13.74 -0.05 -2.14
C ASP A 32 13.67 0.42 -3.61
N THR A 33 12.66 1.23 -3.91
CA THR A 33 12.36 1.73 -5.26
C THR A 33 13.28 2.87 -5.69
N THR A 34 13.97 3.53 -4.76
CA THR A 34 14.97 4.58 -5.03
C THR A 34 16.29 3.99 -5.47
N THR A 35 16.59 2.74 -5.12
CA THR A 35 17.84 2.07 -5.49
C THR A 35 18.00 2.03 -7.02
N ALA A 36 19.13 2.57 -7.50
CA ALA A 36 19.44 2.64 -8.92
C ALA A 36 19.37 1.27 -9.60
N GLY A 37 18.59 1.17 -10.68
CA GLY A 37 18.35 -0.07 -11.42
C GLY A 37 17.25 -0.97 -10.85
N THR A 38 16.50 -0.52 -9.84
CA THR A 38 15.30 -1.23 -9.38
C THR A 38 14.11 -0.85 -10.24
N CYS A 39 13.66 -1.76 -11.09
CA CYS A 39 12.41 -1.58 -11.84
C CYS A 39 11.23 -2.05 -11.00
N PHE A 40 10.21 -1.20 -10.88
CA PHE A 40 9.07 -1.49 -10.02
C PHE A 40 7.73 -1.29 -10.73
N ALA A 41 6.74 -2.08 -10.30
CA ALA A 41 5.34 -1.95 -10.66
C ALA A 41 4.50 -2.20 -9.42
N VAL A 42 3.85 -1.15 -8.92
CA VAL A 42 3.13 -1.17 -7.65
C VAL A 42 1.68 -0.81 -7.85
N VAL A 43 0.81 -1.75 -7.51
CA VAL A 43 -0.64 -1.59 -7.55
C VAL A 43 -1.14 -1.08 -6.20
N SER A 44 -2.12 -0.19 -6.26
CA SER A 44 -2.92 0.25 -5.12
C SER A 44 -4.40 0.16 -5.44
N THR A 45 -5.21 0.10 -4.39
CA THR A 45 -6.68 0.16 -4.47
C THR A 45 -7.16 1.54 -4.02
N ALA A 46 -8.14 2.09 -4.72
CA ALA A 46 -8.79 3.34 -4.37
C ALA A 46 -10.09 3.09 -3.60
N GLU A 47 -10.57 4.11 -2.88
CA GLU A 47 -11.80 4.02 -2.06
C GLU A 47 -13.06 3.70 -2.90
N ASP A 48 -13.04 4.04 -4.18
CA ASP A 48 -14.12 3.75 -5.14
C ASP A 48 -14.07 2.31 -5.69
N GLY A 49 -13.13 1.49 -5.23
CA GLY A 49 -12.92 0.11 -5.67
C GLY A 49 -12.17 -0.02 -7.00
N SER A 50 -11.73 1.09 -7.59
CA SER A 50 -10.81 1.08 -8.74
C SER A 50 -9.37 0.83 -8.29
N TYR A 51 -8.51 0.52 -9.26
CA TYR A 51 -7.09 0.30 -9.04
C TYR A 51 -6.24 1.36 -9.71
N ALA A 52 -5.04 1.55 -9.18
CA ALA A 52 -3.99 2.34 -9.79
C ALA A 52 -2.68 1.55 -9.80
N ILE A 53 -1.83 1.82 -10.77
CA ILE A 53 -0.49 1.26 -10.87
C ILE A 53 0.53 2.40 -11.04
N ALA A 54 1.62 2.32 -10.30
CA ALA A 54 2.82 3.12 -10.48
C ALA A 54 3.93 2.21 -11.01
N ALA A 55 4.52 2.54 -12.15
CA ALA A 55 5.63 1.78 -12.72
C ALA A 55 6.80 2.70 -13.08
N GLY A 56 8.03 2.27 -12.80
CA GLY A 56 9.21 3.10 -12.98
C GLY A 56 10.51 2.36 -12.74
N VAL A 57 11.61 3.12 -12.78
CA VAL A 57 12.96 2.64 -12.52
C VAL A 57 13.61 3.55 -11.49
N GLY A 58 14.15 2.95 -10.43
CA GLY A 58 14.97 3.64 -9.45
C GLY A 58 16.22 4.21 -10.11
N ASP A 59 16.50 5.48 -9.82
CA ASP A 59 17.65 6.23 -10.37
C ASP A 59 18.58 6.76 -9.26
N GLY A 60 18.38 6.33 -8.01
CA GLY A 60 19.08 6.83 -6.84
C GLY A 60 18.45 8.08 -6.22
N SER A 61 17.40 8.65 -6.84
CA SER A 61 16.70 9.80 -6.27
C SER A 61 15.66 9.37 -5.23
N PRO A 62 15.38 10.22 -4.21
CA PRO A 62 14.32 9.96 -3.22
C PRO A 62 12.92 9.79 -3.81
N GLN A 63 12.71 10.21 -5.05
CA GLN A 63 11.43 10.19 -5.77
C GLN A 63 11.69 9.82 -7.22
N PRO A 64 11.92 8.53 -7.52
CA PRO A 64 12.20 8.08 -8.87
C PRO A 64 11.02 8.39 -9.80
N SER A 65 11.32 8.69 -11.06
CA SER A 65 10.29 8.97 -12.05
C SER A 65 9.43 7.72 -12.28
N ALA A 66 8.13 7.84 -12.02
CA ALA A 66 7.16 6.77 -12.24
C ALA A 66 6.00 7.24 -13.12
N VAL A 67 5.50 6.33 -13.96
CA VAL A 67 4.25 6.49 -14.70
C VAL A 67 3.11 6.01 -13.80
N TYR A 68 2.14 6.89 -13.57
CA TYR A 68 0.97 6.60 -12.76
C TYR A 68 -0.27 6.46 -13.63
N THR A 69 -0.93 5.31 -13.54
CA THR A 69 -2.20 5.03 -14.23
C THR A 69 -3.27 4.72 -13.20
N ARG A 70 -4.45 5.35 -13.29
CA ARG A 70 -5.54 5.27 -12.30
C ARG A 70 -6.87 4.89 -12.93
N GLY A 71 -7.87 4.57 -12.12
CA GLY A 71 -9.23 4.28 -12.58
C GLY A 71 -9.34 2.95 -13.33
N LEU A 72 -8.43 2.02 -13.04
CA LEU A 72 -8.37 0.73 -13.69
C LEU A 72 -9.33 -0.26 -13.04
N THR A 73 -9.96 -1.10 -13.84
CA THR A 73 -10.63 -2.30 -13.33
C THR A 73 -9.61 -3.35 -12.91
N ALA A 74 -10.04 -4.35 -12.15
CA ALA A 74 -9.20 -5.49 -11.76
C ALA A 74 -8.49 -6.15 -12.96
N GLN A 75 -9.23 -6.37 -14.05
CA GLN A 75 -8.67 -6.99 -15.25
C GLN A 75 -7.65 -6.08 -15.96
N GLN A 76 -7.92 -4.76 -16.01
CA GLN A 76 -7.02 -3.80 -16.65
C GLN A 76 -5.71 -3.66 -15.87
N VAL A 77 -5.77 -3.63 -14.53
CA VAL A 77 -4.56 -3.53 -13.72
C VAL A 77 -3.75 -4.83 -13.75
N ASP A 78 -4.39 -6.00 -13.79
CA ASP A 78 -3.68 -7.28 -13.96
C ASP A 78 -2.94 -7.33 -15.31
N ALA A 79 -3.60 -6.89 -16.39
CA ALA A 79 -2.97 -6.79 -17.70
C ALA A 79 -1.82 -5.77 -17.73
N ALA A 80 -1.95 -4.66 -17.01
CA ALA A 80 -0.88 -3.68 -16.87
C ALA A 80 0.32 -4.26 -16.11
N VAL A 81 0.09 -4.98 -15.01
CA VAL A 81 1.15 -5.66 -14.25
C VAL A 81 1.89 -6.67 -15.14
N GLU A 82 1.19 -7.49 -15.91
CA GLU A 82 1.84 -8.45 -16.81
C GLU A 82 2.65 -7.76 -17.91
N LYS A 83 2.16 -6.63 -18.44
CA LYS A 83 2.93 -5.81 -19.37
C LYS A 83 4.22 -5.28 -18.74
N GLU A 84 4.15 -4.76 -17.51
CA GLU A 84 5.33 -4.24 -16.82
C GLU A 84 6.34 -5.34 -16.49
N LYS A 85 5.88 -6.54 -16.09
CA LYS A 85 6.77 -7.72 -15.92
C LYS A 85 7.54 -8.04 -17.20
N GLN A 86 6.89 -7.97 -18.36
CA GLN A 86 7.55 -8.20 -19.64
C GLN A 86 8.59 -7.13 -19.93
N ILE A 87 8.27 -5.85 -19.69
CA ILE A 87 9.21 -4.73 -19.82
C ILE A 87 10.43 -4.97 -18.93
N MET A 88 10.22 -5.22 -17.64
CA MET A 88 11.30 -5.48 -16.68
C MET A 88 12.22 -6.64 -17.09
N THR A 89 11.67 -7.65 -17.76
CA THR A 89 12.44 -8.81 -18.23
C THR A 89 13.37 -8.47 -19.39
N ILE A 90 12.97 -7.55 -20.27
CA ILE A 90 13.74 -7.18 -21.47
C ILE A 90 14.67 -5.99 -21.26
N ASN A 91 14.42 -5.19 -20.22
CA ASN A 91 15.09 -3.91 -20.04
C ASN A 91 16.41 -4.08 -19.28
N PRO A 92 17.57 -3.80 -19.90
CA PRO A 92 18.88 -4.13 -19.33
C PRO A 92 19.26 -3.29 -18.10
N GLU A 93 18.63 -2.14 -17.87
CA GLU A 93 18.80 -1.33 -16.66
C GLU A 93 18.04 -1.89 -15.45
N CYS A 94 17.16 -2.86 -15.64
CA CYS A 94 16.49 -3.56 -14.54
C CYS A 94 17.43 -4.57 -13.89
N LEU A 95 18.25 -4.08 -12.95
CA LEU A 95 19.16 -4.89 -12.16
C LEU A 95 18.43 -5.66 -11.05
N THR A 96 17.30 -5.13 -10.59
CA THR A 96 16.40 -5.76 -9.62
C THR A 96 14.97 -5.42 -10.00
N THR A 97 14.04 -6.35 -9.76
CA THR A 97 12.62 -6.16 -10.10
C THR A 97 11.76 -6.22 -8.85
N TYR A 98 10.75 -5.36 -8.81
CA TYR A 98 9.75 -5.34 -7.76
C TYR A 98 8.35 -5.30 -8.36
N VAL A 99 7.53 -6.29 -8.00
CA VAL A 99 6.13 -6.29 -8.39
C VAL A 99 5.29 -6.44 -7.14
N HIS A 100 4.44 -5.45 -6.93
CA HIS A 100 3.40 -5.45 -5.92
C HIS A 100 2.07 -5.46 -6.68
N ASP A 101 1.51 -6.66 -6.90
CA ASP A 101 0.34 -6.85 -7.74
C ASP A 101 -0.98 -6.58 -6.99
N ARG A 102 -2.10 -6.79 -7.69
CA ARG A 102 -3.43 -6.55 -7.15
C ARG A 102 -3.75 -7.40 -5.91
N ALA A 103 -3.16 -8.58 -5.73
CA ALA A 103 -3.44 -9.44 -4.59
C ALA A 103 -2.82 -8.91 -3.29
N ALA A 104 -1.72 -8.14 -3.41
CA ALA A 104 -1.08 -7.46 -2.29
C ALA A 104 -1.56 -6.01 -2.11
N ALA A 105 -2.29 -5.46 -3.09
CA ALA A 105 -2.65 -4.05 -3.14
C ALA A 105 -3.46 -3.55 -1.94
N ASP A 106 -3.04 -2.41 -1.42
CA ASP A 106 -3.69 -1.65 -0.37
C ASP A 106 -3.74 -0.14 -0.75
N PRO A 107 -4.53 0.69 -0.05
CA PRO A 107 -4.65 2.11 -0.42
C PRO A 107 -3.37 2.93 -0.28
N GLN A 108 -2.39 2.46 0.49
CA GLN A 108 -1.12 3.14 0.76
C GLN A 108 0.02 2.64 -0.14
N SER A 109 -0.17 1.57 -0.93
CA SER A 109 0.94 0.90 -1.63
C SER A 109 1.69 1.82 -2.60
N VAL A 110 0.99 2.67 -3.37
CA VAL A 110 1.64 3.63 -4.29
C VAL A 110 2.32 4.79 -3.58
N ALA A 111 1.85 5.18 -2.39
CA ALA A 111 2.52 6.19 -1.58
C ALA A 111 3.82 5.63 -0.98
N ALA A 112 3.83 4.34 -0.62
CA ALA A 112 5.03 3.64 -0.16
C ALA A 112 6.06 3.48 -1.29
N ALA A 113 5.62 3.24 -2.53
CA ALA A 113 6.49 3.14 -3.71
C ALA A 113 7.16 4.45 -4.13
N ALA A 114 6.72 5.60 -3.60
CA ALA A 114 7.32 6.91 -3.87
C ALA A 114 8.25 7.38 -2.74
N GLN A 115 8.38 6.60 -1.66
CA GLN A 115 9.14 6.94 -0.44
C GLN A 115 10.22 5.90 -0.11
N GLY A 116 10.26 4.79 -0.84
CA GLY A 116 11.17 3.68 -0.62
C GLY A 116 12.42 3.87 -1.41
#